data_AF-A0A534BQG2-F1
#
_entry.id   AF-A0A534BQG2-F1
#
_cell.length_a   1.000
_cell.length_b   1.000
_cell.length_c   1.000
_cell.angle_alpha   90.00
_cell.angle_beta   90.00
_cell.angle_gamma   90.00
#
_symmetry.space_group_name_H-M   'P 1'
#
loop_
_entity.id
_entity.type
_entity.pdbx_description
1 polymer ?
#
loop_
_entity_poly.entity_id
_entity_poly.type
_entity_poly.pdbx_seq_one_letter_code
_entity_poly.pdbx_strand_id
1 'polypeptide(L)'
;MVTETAARGARDPGDAAGVVRGVRALLLGAACVLLSGCATPYLLQAASGEWQLLHRRVPIDSLLADPRTPPALRGHLEEVRAAREFASRELHLPDNASYRSYADIGRPYVVWNVVAAPEFSAEPKRWCFPVAGCVAYRGYFHERRAREFAAALAVRGFDVAVDGVPAYSTLGRFADPVLSSMLRYGDDELAATIFHELAHQLLPGA
;
A
#
# COMPACT_ATOMS: atom_id res chain seq x y z
N MET A 1 -45.55 17.97 68.33
CA MET A 1 -44.39 17.12 67.97
C MET A 1 -44.40 17.03 66.45
N VAL A 2 -43.83 18.04 65.78
CA VAL A 2 -43.87 18.18 64.31
C VAL A 2 -42.53 17.66 63.78
N THR A 3 -42.68 16.81 62.78
CA THR A 3 -41.70 16.17 61.91
C THR A 3 -40.72 17.14 61.25
N GLU A 4 -39.44 16.75 61.14
CA GLU A 4 -38.69 16.91 59.89
C GLU A 4 -37.48 15.95 59.87
N THR A 5 -37.67 14.82 59.18
CA THR A 5 -36.60 13.88 58.85
C THR A 5 -36.08 14.27 57.47
N ALA A 6 -34.85 14.78 57.39
CA ALA A 6 -34.19 15.08 56.12
C ALA A 6 -34.02 13.78 55.30
N ALA A 7 -34.68 13.71 54.14
CA ALA A 7 -34.56 12.61 53.21
C ALA A 7 -33.16 12.60 52.58
N ARG A 8 -32.40 11.52 52.80
CA ARG A 8 -31.22 11.20 51.99
C ARG A 8 -31.70 10.81 50.59
N GLY A 9 -31.41 11.64 49.60
CA GLY A 9 -31.68 11.36 48.19
C GLY A 9 -30.99 10.06 47.75
N ALA A 10 -31.79 9.11 47.26
CA ALA A 10 -31.31 7.91 46.58
C ALA A 10 -30.65 8.33 45.26
N ARG A 11 -29.41 7.89 45.02
CA ARG A 11 -28.76 8.08 43.70
C ARG A 11 -29.48 7.18 42.68
N ASP A 12 -29.90 7.79 41.59
CA ASP A 12 -30.62 7.15 40.49
C ASP A 12 -29.68 6.15 39.76
N PRO A 13 -30.06 4.86 39.62
CA PRO A 13 -29.27 3.88 38.86
C PRO A 13 -29.06 4.26 37.38
N GLY A 14 -29.88 5.16 36.82
CA GLY A 14 -29.70 5.71 35.47
C GLY A 14 -28.42 6.56 35.32
N ASP A 15 -28.01 7.26 36.38
CA ASP A 15 -26.82 8.13 36.39
C ASP A 15 -25.53 7.31 36.29
N ALA A 16 -25.46 6.17 37.00
CA ALA A 16 -24.29 5.30 36.99
C ALA A 16 -24.05 4.66 35.61
N ALA A 17 -25.10 4.26 34.90
CA ALA A 17 -25.01 3.68 33.56
C ALA A 17 -24.58 4.71 32.51
N GLY A 18 -25.05 5.97 32.63
CA GLY A 18 -24.62 7.09 31.79
C GLY A 18 -23.15 7.44 31.98
N VAL A 19 -22.68 7.49 33.24
CA VAL A 19 -21.28 7.72 33.58
C VAL A 19 -20.36 6.61 33.05
N VAL A 20 -20.74 5.33 33.20
CA VAL A 20 -19.94 4.21 32.68
C VAL A 20 -19.86 4.21 31.15
N ARG A 21 -20.95 4.57 30.45
CA ARG A 21 -20.94 4.74 28.98
C ARG A 21 -20.06 5.92 28.55
N GLY A 22 -20.15 7.05 29.26
CA GLY A 22 -19.31 8.23 29.02
C GLY A 22 -17.82 7.93 29.23
N VAL A 23 -17.46 7.24 30.32
CA VAL A 23 -16.08 6.83 30.62
C VAL A 23 -15.56 5.84 29.58
N ARG A 24 -16.36 4.86 29.14
CA ARG A 24 -15.96 3.93 28.06
C ARG A 24 -15.74 4.65 26.73
N ALA A 25 -16.62 5.59 26.38
CA ALA A 25 -16.45 6.41 25.17
C ALA A 25 -15.19 7.29 25.25
N LEU A 26 -14.90 7.87 26.42
CA LEU A 26 -13.68 8.65 26.67
C LEU A 26 -12.41 7.79 26.60
N LEU A 27 -12.44 6.58 27.17
CA LEU A 27 -11.32 5.65 27.10
C LEU A 27 -11.08 5.13 25.67
N LEU A 28 -12.14 4.85 24.92
CA LEU A 28 -12.04 4.49 23.49
C LEU A 28 -11.52 5.68 22.65
N GLY A 29 -12.01 6.89 22.91
CA GLY A 29 -11.51 8.11 22.26
C GLY A 29 -10.04 8.38 22.57
N ALA A 30 -9.64 8.28 23.83
CA ALA A 30 -8.26 8.43 24.27
C ALA A 30 -7.35 7.34 23.68
N ALA A 31 -7.82 6.09 23.62
CA ALA A 31 -7.09 5.00 22.96
C ALA A 31 -6.88 5.27 21.46
N CYS A 32 -7.90 5.77 20.75
CA CYS A 32 -7.77 6.17 19.35
C CYS A 32 -6.77 7.33 19.16
N VAL A 33 -6.75 8.31 20.06
CA VAL A 33 -5.79 9.43 20.03
C VAL A 33 -4.36 8.95 20.33
N LEU A 34 -4.19 8.00 21.26
CA LEU A 34 -2.90 7.38 21.57
C LEU A 34 -2.41 6.43 20.45
N LEU A 35 -3.32 5.90 19.63
CA LEU A 35 -3.02 5.10 18.43
C LEU A 35 -2.69 5.95 17.19
N SER A 36 -2.97 7.25 17.20
CA SER A 36 -2.45 8.21 16.20
C SER A 36 -0.97 8.53 16.41
N GLY A 37 -0.13 7.49 16.41
CA GLY A 37 1.32 7.66 16.39
C GLY A 37 1.83 8.22 15.05
N CYS A 38 3.11 8.62 15.01
CA CYS A 38 3.78 9.13 13.79
C CYS A 38 3.75 8.15 12.60
N ALA A 39 3.42 6.88 12.83
CA ALA A 39 3.26 5.87 11.77
C ALA A 39 1.92 5.98 11.02
N THR A 40 0.88 6.54 11.63
CA THR A 40 -0.49 6.56 11.10
C THR A 40 -0.60 7.29 9.75
N PRO A 41 -0.02 8.49 9.56
CA PRO A 41 -0.07 9.17 8.25
C PRO A 41 0.57 8.35 7.12
N TYR A 42 1.61 7.58 7.43
CA TYR A 42 2.27 6.72 6.45
C TYR A 42 1.45 5.48 6.09
N LEU A 43 0.81 4.85 7.07
CA LEU A 43 -0.05 3.70 6.80
C LEU A 43 -1.29 4.13 6.02
N LEU A 44 -1.86 5.29 6.34
CA LEU A 44 -2.99 5.86 5.60
C LEU A 44 -2.65 6.18 4.14
N GLN A 45 -1.47 6.76 3.87
CA GLN A 45 -1.09 7.00 2.47
C GLN A 45 -0.86 5.70 1.69
N ALA A 46 -0.29 4.67 2.33
CA ALA A 46 -0.10 3.37 1.70
C ALA A 46 -1.44 2.69 1.38
N ALA A 47 -2.36 2.67 2.36
CA ALA A 47 -3.69 2.10 2.18
C ALA A 47 -4.52 2.85 1.13
N SER A 48 -4.46 4.18 1.11
CA SER A 48 -5.13 5.01 0.10
C SER A 48 -4.57 4.78 -1.29
N GLY A 49 -3.24 4.70 -1.42
CA GLY A 49 -2.58 4.41 -2.69
C GLY A 49 -2.97 3.04 -3.24
N GLU A 50 -2.92 2.01 -2.40
CA GLU A 50 -3.34 0.65 -2.75
C GLU A 50 -4.79 0.59 -3.21
N TRP A 51 -5.70 1.18 -2.43
CA TRP A 51 -7.11 1.24 -2.78
C TRP A 51 -7.35 1.90 -4.15
N GLN A 52 -6.63 2.99 -4.46
CA GLN A 52 -6.73 3.65 -5.76
C GLN A 52 -6.29 2.75 -6.92
N LEU A 53 -5.25 1.93 -6.74
CA LEU A 53 -4.82 0.96 -7.77
C LEU A 53 -5.90 -0.09 -8.01
N LEU A 54 -6.40 -0.71 -6.94
CA LEU A 54 -7.39 -1.78 -7.02
C LEU A 54 -8.74 -1.28 -7.55
N HIS A 55 -9.11 -0.03 -7.26
CA HIS A 55 -10.38 0.54 -7.71
C HIS A 55 -10.36 0.96 -9.19
N ARG A 56 -9.19 1.32 -9.75
CA ARG A 56 -9.06 1.77 -11.15
C ARG A 56 -8.87 0.63 -12.15
N ARG A 57 -8.66 -0.60 -11.68
CA ARG A 57 -8.32 -1.72 -12.57
C ARG A 57 -9.50 -2.09 -13.48
N VAL A 58 -9.19 -2.33 -14.74
CA VAL A 58 -10.11 -2.84 -15.76
C VAL A 58 -9.56 -4.18 -16.26
N PRO A 59 -10.38 -5.24 -16.39
CA PRO A 59 -9.89 -6.52 -16.94
C PRO A 59 -9.26 -6.33 -18.32
N ILE A 60 -8.12 -7.00 -18.55
CA ILE A 60 -7.39 -6.87 -19.82
C ILE A 60 -8.27 -7.35 -20.98
N ASP A 61 -8.96 -8.47 -20.82
CA ASP A 61 -9.84 -9.02 -21.86
C ASP A 61 -10.97 -8.03 -22.24
N SER A 62 -11.46 -7.23 -21.30
CA SER A 62 -12.46 -6.19 -21.59
C SER A 62 -11.86 -5.05 -22.43
N LEU A 63 -10.61 -4.67 -22.18
CA LEU A 63 -9.91 -3.65 -22.97
C LEU A 63 -9.55 -4.17 -24.37
N LEU A 64 -9.18 -5.45 -24.49
CA LEU A 64 -8.95 -6.10 -25.77
C LEU A 64 -10.25 -6.26 -26.57
N ALA A 65 -11.41 -6.39 -25.93
CA ALA A 65 -12.69 -6.43 -26.63
C ALA A 65 -13.22 -5.04 -27.04
N ASP A 66 -12.81 -3.95 -26.38
CA ASP A 66 -13.30 -2.60 -26.68
C ASP A 66 -12.59 -2.03 -27.93
N PRO A 67 -13.30 -1.75 -29.04
CA PRO A 67 -12.70 -1.17 -30.25
C PRO A 67 -12.12 0.24 -30.04
N ARG A 68 -12.48 0.91 -28.94
CA ARG A 68 -11.97 2.25 -28.59
C ARG A 68 -10.64 2.21 -27.86
N THR A 69 -10.17 1.05 -27.40
CA THR A 69 -8.84 0.93 -26.79
C THR A 69 -7.76 1.33 -27.80
N PRO A 70 -6.88 2.29 -27.47
CA PRO A 70 -5.84 2.75 -28.38
C PRO A 70 -4.97 1.60 -28.92
N PRO A 71 -4.59 1.58 -30.21
CA PRO A 71 -3.83 0.47 -30.80
C PRO A 71 -2.51 0.16 -30.08
N ALA A 72 -1.77 1.18 -29.63
CA ALA A 72 -0.54 0.98 -28.88
C ALA A 72 -0.78 0.28 -27.53
N LEU A 73 -1.81 0.72 -26.79
CA LEU A 73 -2.18 0.07 -25.53
C LEU A 73 -2.65 -1.37 -25.77
N ARG A 74 -3.44 -1.61 -26.82
CA ARG A 74 -3.88 -2.96 -27.20
C ARG A 74 -2.69 -3.90 -27.42
N GLY A 75 -1.68 -3.47 -28.18
CA GLY A 75 -0.48 -4.28 -28.42
C GLY A 75 0.22 -4.68 -27.12
N HIS A 76 0.49 -3.72 -26.23
CA HIS A 76 1.07 -4.01 -24.92
C HIS A 76 0.21 -4.99 -24.10
N LEU A 77 -1.11 -4.86 -24.14
CA LEU A 77 -2.01 -5.73 -23.39
C LEU A 77 -2.10 -7.15 -23.96
N GLU A 78 -1.93 -7.31 -25.28
CA GLU A 78 -1.79 -8.62 -25.93
C GLU A 78 -0.49 -9.30 -25.48
N GLU A 79 0.62 -8.57 -25.42
CA GLU A 79 1.90 -9.07 -24.90
C GLU A 79 1.83 -9.45 -23.42
N VAL A 80 1.17 -8.62 -22.58
CA VAL A 80 0.92 -8.96 -21.17
C VAL A 80 0.15 -10.27 -21.04
N ARG A 81 -0.89 -10.47 -21.85
CA ARG A 81 -1.68 -11.70 -21.84
C ARG A 81 -0.80 -12.91 -22.22
N ALA A 82 -0.03 -12.80 -23.30
CA ALA A 82 0.88 -13.86 -23.74
C ALA A 82 1.94 -14.17 -22.67
N ALA A 83 2.56 -13.15 -22.08
CA ALA A 83 3.51 -13.29 -20.98
C ALA A 83 2.86 -14.00 -19.78
N ARG A 84 1.64 -13.63 -19.37
CA ARG A 84 0.97 -14.31 -18.25
C ARG A 84 0.64 -15.77 -18.52
N GLU A 85 0.23 -16.10 -19.75
CA GLU A 85 0.01 -17.48 -20.16
C GLU A 85 1.33 -18.27 -20.15
N PHE A 86 2.41 -17.71 -20.69
CA PHE A 86 3.75 -18.32 -20.69
C PHE A 86 4.28 -18.53 -19.26
N ALA A 87 4.18 -17.52 -18.39
CA ALA A 87 4.60 -17.59 -16.99
C ALA A 87 3.98 -18.79 -16.27
N SER A 88 2.69 -19.01 -16.48
CA SER A 88 1.94 -20.06 -15.78
C SER A 88 2.19 -21.44 -16.40
N ARG A 89 2.21 -21.52 -17.73
CA ARG A 89 2.30 -22.80 -18.46
C ARG A 89 3.72 -23.34 -18.54
N GLU A 90 4.69 -22.48 -18.84
CA GLU A 90 6.06 -22.88 -19.19
C GLU A 90 7.03 -22.63 -18.03
N LEU A 91 6.84 -21.56 -17.25
CA LEU A 91 7.69 -21.24 -16.09
C LEU A 91 7.14 -21.79 -14.76
N HIS A 92 5.93 -22.36 -14.78
CA HIS A 92 5.22 -22.86 -13.59
C HIS A 92 5.08 -21.81 -12.48
N LEU A 93 5.01 -20.53 -12.85
CA LEU A 93 4.72 -19.42 -11.95
C LEU A 93 3.22 -19.39 -11.60
N PRO A 94 2.82 -18.69 -10.53
CA PRO A 94 1.43 -18.69 -10.07
C PRO A 94 0.40 -18.30 -11.13
N ASP A 95 -0.58 -19.19 -11.32
CA ASP A 95 -1.77 -18.96 -12.14
C ASP A 95 -2.90 -18.36 -11.30
N ASN A 96 -2.71 -17.12 -10.86
CA ASN A 96 -3.70 -16.36 -10.10
C ASN A 96 -4.17 -15.11 -10.86
N ALA A 97 -4.92 -14.26 -10.16
CA ALA A 97 -5.52 -13.07 -10.73
C ALA A 97 -4.55 -11.88 -10.91
N SER A 98 -3.32 -11.93 -10.39
CA SER A 98 -2.34 -10.86 -10.57
C SER A 98 -1.99 -10.68 -12.06
N TYR A 99 -1.87 -9.42 -12.46
CA TYR A 99 -1.52 -8.93 -13.79
C TYR A 99 -2.51 -9.36 -14.90
N ARG A 100 -3.76 -9.70 -14.55
CA ARG A 100 -4.86 -9.97 -15.51
C ARG A 100 -5.78 -8.76 -15.74
N SER A 101 -5.49 -7.65 -15.07
CA SER A 101 -6.19 -6.37 -15.22
C SER A 101 -5.18 -5.25 -15.42
N TYR A 102 -5.60 -4.15 -16.02
CA TYR A 102 -4.79 -2.96 -16.28
C TYR A 102 -5.34 -1.76 -15.50
N ALA A 103 -4.45 -0.93 -14.94
CA ALA A 103 -4.81 0.32 -14.31
C ALA A 103 -3.94 1.47 -14.83
N ASP A 104 -4.57 2.48 -15.43
CA ASP A 104 -3.88 3.71 -15.77
C ASP A 104 -3.76 4.62 -14.54
N ILE A 105 -2.52 4.80 -14.09
CA ILE A 105 -2.21 5.61 -12.92
C ILE A 105 -1.96 7.09 -13.24
N GLY A 106 -1.81 7.45 -14.53
CA GLY A 106 -1.60 8.82 -15.00
C GLY A 106 -0.32 9.48 -14.50
N ARG A 107 0.70 8.70 -14.11
CA ARG A 107 1.95 9.20 -13.53
C ARG A 107 3.13 8.28 -13.89
N PRO A 108 4.38 8.78 -13.87
CA PRO A 108 5.53 8.03 -14.35
C PRO A 108 5.88 6.79 -13.52
N TYR A 109 5.58 6.81 -12.22
CA TYR A 109 5.94 5.78 -11.25
C TYR A 109 4.79 5.56 -10.27
N VAL A 110 4.58 4.31 -9.85
CA VAL A 110 3.50 3.96 -8.94
C VAL A 110 3.81 4.40 -7.51
N VAL A 111 5.06 4.18 -7.08
CA VAL A 111 5.60 4.57 -5.78
C VAL A 111 7.02 5.14 -5.95
N TRP A 112 7.46 5.84 -4.91
CA TRP A 112 8.80 6.40 -4.77
C TRP A 112 9.45 5.77 -3.54
N ASN A 113 10.52 5.02 -3.74
CA ASN A 113 11.24 4.35 -2.67
C ASN A 113 12.30 5.27 -2.09
N VAL A 114 12.31 5.37 -0.77
CA VAL A 114 13.40 6.01 -0.01
C VAL A 114 14.27 4.93 0.59
N VAL A 115 15.56 4.93 0.23
CA VAL A 115 16.60 4.10 0.82
C VAL A 115 17.55 5.02 1.58
N ALA A 116 18.00 4.62 2.76
CA ALA A 116 18.91 5.42 3.56
C ALA A 116 19.95 4.53 4.24
N ALA A 117 21.20 4.97 4.31
CA ALA A 117 22.28 4.30 5.04
C ALA A 117 23.10 5.33 5.84
N PRO A 118 23.74 4.96 6.96
CA PRO A 118 24.71 5.83 7.62
C PRO A 118 25.83 6.23 6.64
N GLU A 119 26.41 7.42 6.84
CA GLU A 119 27.57 7.86 6.06
C GLU A 119 28.68 6.80 6.11
N PHE A 120 29.26 6.49 4.94
CA PHE A 120 30.28 5.45 4.76
C PHE A 120 29.84 4.02 5.07
N SER A 121 28.54 3.72 5.01
CA SER A 121 27.99 2.38 5.16
C SER A 121 27.13 1.98 3.96
N ALA A 122 27.20 0.69 3.59
CA ALA A 122 26.26 0.08 2.64
C ALA A 122 25.09 -0.63 3.37
N GLU A 123 25.07 -0.63 4.71
CA GLU A 123 23.99 -1.24 5.48
C GLU A 123 22.76 -0.31 5.50
N PRO A 124 21.63 -0.72 4.89
CA PRO A 124 20.47 0.13 4.82
C PRO A 124 19.76 0.21 6.17
N LYS A 125 19.29 1.40 6.50
CA LYS A 125 18.27 1.60 7.51
C LYS A 125 17.06 0.72 7.18
N ARG A 126 16.62 -0.05 8.17
CA ARG A 126 15.41 -0.87 8.05
C ARG A 126 14.17 -0.16 8.60
N TRP A 127 13.02 -0.43 7.98
CA TRP A 127 11.71 -0.01 8.46
C TRP A 127 10.83 -1.25 8.66
N CYS A 128 10.27 -1.38 9.87
CA CYS A 128 9.48 -2.55 10.23
C CYS A 128 7.99 -2.21 10.30
N PHE A 129 7.17 -3.06 9.69
CA PHE A 129 5.72 -2.94 9.62
C PHE A 129 5.05 -4.23 10.08
N PRO A 130 3.83 -4.17 10.65
CA PRO A 130 3.17 -5.36 11.20
C PRO A 130 2.96 -6.50 10.19
N VAL A 131 2.64 -6.15 8.92
CA VAL A 131 2.33 -7.14 7.87
C VAL A 131 3.52 -7.41 6.97
N ALA A 132 4.29 -6.37 6.62
CA ALA A 132 5.38 -6.47 5.63
C ALA A 132 6.74 -6.86 6.25
N GLY A 133 6.83 -7.00 7.57
CA GLY A 133 8.11 -7.24 8.23
C GLY A 133 9.04 -6.02 8.13
N CYS A 134 10.36 -6.27 8.17
CA CYS A 134 11.37 -5.23 8.07
C CYS A 134 11.95 -5.17 6.66
N VAL A 135 11.88 -4.00 6.03
CA VAL A 135 12.33 -3.76 4.65
C VAL A 135 13.45 -2.72 4.60
N ALA A 136 14.31 -2.81 3.58
CA ALA A 136 15.46 -1.93 3.35
C ALA A 136 15.13 -0.62 2.59
N TYR A 137 13.85 -0.40 2.27
CA TYR A 137 13.34 0.82 1.66
C TYR A 137 11.97 1.17 2.22
N ARG A 138 11.55 2.42 2.05
CA ARG A 138 10.21 2.89 2.40
C ARG A 138 9.52 3.53 1.20
N GLY A 139 8.43 2.93 0.73
CA GLY A 139 7.70 3.36 -0.45
C GLY A 139 6.61 4.40 -0.17
N TYR A 140 6.49 5.40 -1.05
CA TYR A 140 5.48 6.46 -0.98
C TYR A 140 4.75 6.61 -2.31
N PHE A 141 3.41 6.65 -2.28
CA PHE A 141 2.60 6.88 -3.49
C PHE A 141 2.69 8.31 -4.03
N HIS A 142 3.22 9.24 -3.24
CA HIS A 142 3.44 10.63 -3.63
C HIS A 142 4.91 11.02 -3.47
N GLU A 143 5.55 11.41 -4.58
CA GLU A 143 6.96 11.83 -4.64
C GLU A 143 7.32 12.89 -3.60
N ARG A 144 6.47 13.92 -3.46
CA ARG A 144 6.68 15.00 -2.48
C ARG A 144 6.86 14.46 -1.06
N ARG A 145 6.08 13.45 -0.67
CA ARG A 145 6.19 12.82 0.66
C ARG A 145 7.48 12.01 0.81
N ALA A 146 7.92 11.34 -0.25
CA ALA A 146 9.21 10.65 -0.29
C ALA A 146 10.36 11.65 -0.09
N ARG A 147 10.35 12.76 -0.83
CA ARG A 147 11.37 13.82 -0.74
C ARG A 147 11.39 14.53 0.61
N GLU A 148 10.22 14.84 1.18
CA GLU A 148 10.10 15.37 2.55
C GLU A 148 10.74 14.42 3.58
N PHE A 149 10.44 13.12 3.47
CA PHE A 149 11.00 12.11 4.37
C PHE A 149 12.51 11.93 4.18
N ALA A 150 12.97 11.94 2.93
CA ALA A 150 14.39 11.87 2.60
C ALA A 150 15.18 13.05 3.15
N ALA A 151 14.67 14.28 3.01
CA ALA A 151 15.28 15.48 3.57
C ALA A 151 15.40 15.40 5.10
N ALA A 152 14.36 14.90 5.78
CA ALA A 152 14.40 14.70 7.23
C ALA A 152 15.44 13.64 7.67
N LEU A 153 15.73 12.64 6.84
CA LEU A 153 16.79 11.66 7.09
C LEU A 153 18.18 12.24 6.82
N ALA A 154 18.34 13.02 5.76
CA ALA A 154 19.60 13.68 5.42
C ALA A 154 20.07 14.64 6.53
N VAL A 155 19.15 15.42 7.12
CA VAL A 155 19.45 16.28 8.29
C VAL A 155 19.99 15.48 9.49
N ARG A 156 19.68 14.18 9.56
CA ARG A 156 20.15 13.28 10.61
C ARG A 156 21.45 12.55 10.27
N GLY A 157 22.12 12.92 9.17
CA GLY A 157 23.41 12.36 8.75
C GLY A 157 23.32 11.04 7.99
N PHE A 158 22.17 10.73 7.38
CA PHE A 158 22.06 9.58 6.47
C PHE A 158 22.39 9.99 5.03
N ASP A 159 23.04 9.09 4.29
CA ASP A 159 23.04 9.09 2.83
C ASP A 159 21.70 8.54 2.36
N VAL A 160 20.97 9.28 1.51
CA VAL A 160 19.59 8.96 1.13
C VAL A 160 19.41 8.98 -0.38
N ALA A 161 18.82 7.92 -0.93
CA ALA A 161 18.37 7.84 -2.32
C ALA A 161 16.83 7.84 -2.40
N VAL A 162 16.30 8.48 -3.45
CA VAL A 162 14.86 8.50 -3.74
C VAL A 162 14.65 8.13 -5.21
N ASP A 163 14.08 6.96 -5.45
CA ASP A 163 13.89 6.42 -6.79
C ASP A 163 12.42 6.09 -7.09
N GLY A 164 12.01 6.38 -8.32
CA GLY A 164 10.69 6.04 -8.83
C GLY A 164 10.63 4.57 -9.25
N VAL A 165 9.62 3.85 -8.77
CA VAL A 165 9.41 2.43 -9.09
C VAL A 165 8.27 2.32 -10.11
N PRO A 166 8.49 1.64 -11.25
CA PRO A 166 7.45 1.50 -12.28
C PRO A 166 6.43 0.40 -11.99
N ALA A 167 6.83 -0.64 -11.25
CA ALA A 167 6.01 -1.79 -10.89
C ALA A 167 5.64 -1.80 -9.40
N TYR A 168 4.54 -2.49 -9.07
CA TYR A 168 4.09 -2.68 -7.70
C TYR A 168 3.50 -4.09 -7.57
N SER A 169 3.82 -4.75 -6.47
CA SER A 169 3.35 -6.09 -6.15
C SER A 169 3.07 -6.17 -4.66
N THR A 170 1.93 -6.75 -4.33
CA THR A 170 1.56 -7.10 -2.96
C THR A 170 1.90 -8.55 -2.65
N LEU A 171 2.77 -9.17 -3.45
CA LEU A 171 3.27 -10.53 -3.27
C LEU A 171 2.13 -11.56 -3.23
N GLY A 172 1.12 -11.36 -4.09
CA GLY A 172 -0.04 -12.24 -4.20
C GLY A 172 -1.12 -12.03 -3.14
N ARG A 173 -1.01 -11.00 -2.28
CA ARG A 173 -2.08 -10.64 -1.32
C ARG A 173 -3.30 -10.05 -2.02
N PHE A 174 -3.09 -9.32 -3.11
CA PHE A 174 -4.12 -8.78 -3.97
C PHE A 174 -3.89 -9.19 -5.42
N ALA A 175 -4.94 -9.09 -6.23
CA ALA A 175 -4.84 -9.20 -7.69
C ALA A 175 -4.32 -7.88 -8.26
N ASP A 176 -3.02 -7.66 -8.11
CA ASP A 176 -2.32 -6.45 -8.55
C ASP A 176 -2.46 -6.29 -10.08
N PRO A 177 -2.83 -5.10 -10.60
CA PRO A 177 -2.95 -4.87 -12.03
C PRO A 177 -1.59 -4.59 -12.69
N VAL A 178 -1.51 -4.77 -14.00
CA VAL A 178 -0.47 -4.12 -14.82
C VAL A 178 -0.73 -2.61 -14.80
N LEU A 179 0.32 -1.83 -14.56
CA LEU A 179 0.22 -0.38 -14.41
C LEU A 179 0.71 0.32 -15.67
N SER A 180 0.15 1.49 -15.99
CA SER A 180 0.62 2.30 -17.13
C SER A 180 2.11 2.68 -17.03
N SER A 181 2.68 2.75 -15.83
CA SER A 181 4.12 2.96 -15.61
C SER A 181 5.00 1.78 -16.02
N MET A 182 4.47 0.55 -16.05
CA MET A 182 5.22 -0.65 -16.46
C MET A 182 5.41 -0.71 -17.98
N LEU A 183 4.53 -0.07 -18.75
CA LEU A 183 4.55 -0.11 -20.23
C LEU A 183 5.68 0.76 -20.85
N ARG A 184 6.45 1.47 -20.02
CA ARG A 184 7.40 2.49 -20.48
C ARG A 184 8.71 1.96 -21.04
N TYR A 185 9.07 0.71 -20.71
CA TYR A 185 10.40 0.15 -20.95
C TYR A 185 10.41 -0.95 -22.03
N GLY A 186 9.31 -1.09 -22.78
CA GLY A 186 9.14 -2.09 -23.83
C GLY A 186 8.55 -3.41 -23.31
N ASP A 187 8.15 -4.27 -24.26
CA ASP A 187 7.40 -5.49 -23.94
C ASP A 187 8.28 -6.58 -23.29
N ASP A 188 9.56 -6.66 -23.65
CA ASP A 188 10.52 -7.59 -23.03
C ASP A 188 10.71 -7.29 -21.54
N GLU A 189 10.93 -6.03 -21.19
CA GLU A 189 11.09 -5.58 -19.79
C GLU A 189 9.77 -5.74 -19.02
N LEU A 190 8.63 -5.51 -19.68
CA LEU A 190 7.31 -5.73 -19.11
C LEU A 190 7.08 -7.20 -18.77
N ALA A 191 7.39 -8.11 -19.69
CA ALA A 191 7.31 -9.55 -19.46
C ALA A 191 8.26 -9.99 -18.34
N ALA A 192 9.53 -9.55 -18.38
CA ALA A 192 10.51 -9.84 -17.34
C ALA A 192 10.04 -9.37 -15.95
N THR A 193 9.47 -8.16 -15.87
CA THR A 193 8.89 -7.62 -14.63
C THR A 193 7.73 -8.48 -14.14
N ILE A 194 6.79 -8.86 -15.01
CA ILE A 194 5.67 -9.73 -14.64
C ILE A 194 6.18 -11.06 -14.08
N PHE A 195 7.20 -11.66 -14.69
CA PHE A 195 7.78 -12.92 -14.22
C PHE A 195 8.46 -12.74 -12.86
N HIS A 196 9.23 -11.66 -12.69
CA HIS A 196 9.88 -11.30 -11.43
C HIS A 196 8.88 -11.19 -10.29
N GLU A 197 7.79 -10.44 -10.50
CA GLU A 197 6.80 -10.21 -9.46
C GLU A 197 5.96 -11.45 -9.12
N LEU A 198 5.69 -12.31 -10.10
CA LEU A 198 5.03 -13.60 -9.87
C LEU A 198 5.95 -14.58 -9.14
N ALA A 199 7.25 -14.56 -9.42
CA ALA A 199 8.23 -15.42 -8.75
C ALA A 199 8.32 -15.11 -7.25
N HIS A 200 8.24 -13.85 -6.85
CA HIS A 200 8.20 -13.46 -5.42
C HIS A 200 7.04 -14.10 -4.65
N GLN A 201 5.96 -14.49 -5.32
CA GLN A 201 4.82 -15.11 -4.67
C GLN A 201 5.05 -16.59 -4.33
N LEU A 202 6.04 -17.24 -4.97
CA LEU A 202 6.46 -18.60 -4.64
C LEU A 202 7.44 -18.64 -3.46
N LEU A 203 8.25 -17.59 -3.31
CA LEU A 203 9.32 -17.50 -2.32
C LEU A 203 9.07 -16.34 -1.36
N PRO A 204 8.14 -16.47 -0.39
CA PRO A 204 7.91 -15.46 0.62
C PRO A 204 9.12 -15.37 1.58
N GLY A 205 10.16 -14.64 1.19
CA GLY A 205 11.34 -14.42 2.03
C GLY A 205 12.65 -14.01 1.36
N ALA A 206 12.64 -13.61 0.08
CA ALA A 206 13.80 -12.96 -0.54
C ALA A 206 13.99 -11.52 -0.03
#